data_AF-A0A2B7WXB2-F1
#
_entry.id   AF-A0A2B7WXB2-F1
#
_cell.length_a   1.000
_cell.length_b   1.000
_cell.length_c   1.000
_cell.angle_alpha   90.00
_cell.angle_beta   90.00
_cell.angle_gamma   90.00
#
_symmetry.space_group_name_H-M   'P 1'
#
loop_
_entity.id
_entity.type
_entity.pdbx_description
1 polymer ?
#
loop_
_entity_poly.entity_id
_entity_poly.type
_entity_poly.pdbx_seq_one_letter_code
_entity_poly.pdbx_strand_id
1 'polypeptide(L)'
;MTLRLTVEHRSWFSSSVRRITRESTFVPDPNSSRNRDQGYKNTKGLAGIKTGELSIEIQTICGHGVIKISGAAVVALLASTTTALDWGCNRPGGGGHDTLKKVHSQFNKLFGESRLNIAPNQCYVAKCHDHYFGVCNRSSYTQLERSGDRNVARNTDPKSGSFCGLTPSRSGGASYIKYIYSRVKDVSFSGPNNSIRVC
;
A
#
# COMPACT_ATOMS: atom_id res chain seq x y z
N MET A 1 -9.07 -10.86 40.64
CA MET A 1 -10.32 -10.20 40.24
C MET A 1 -10.25 -9.99 38.74
N THR A 2 -11.01 -10.77 37.96
CA THR A 2 -10.90 -10.81 36.49
C THR A 2 -12.10 -10.10 35.90
N LEU A 3 -11.87 -9.03 35.14
CA LEU A 3 -12.92 -8.31 34.42
C LEU A 3 -13.04 -8.87 33.00
N ARG A 4 -14.19 -9.49 32.71
CA ARG A 4 -14.63 -9.85 31.36
C ARG A 4 -15.46 -8.68 30.81
N LEU A 5 -15.08 -8.18 29.63
CA LEU A 5 -15.90 -7.23 28.87
C LEU A 5 -16.53 -7.96 27.68
N THR A 6 -17.87 -8.05 27.71
CA THR A 6 -18.70 -8.50 26.58
C THR A 6 -19.08 -7.25 25.80
N VAL A 7 -18.81 -7.21 24.50
CA VAL A 7 -19.20 -6.10 23.62
C VAL A 7 -20.35 -6.58 22.73
N GLU A 8 -21.55 -6.04 22.97
CA GLU A 8 -22.67 -6.12 22.03
C GLU A 8 -22.55 -4.99 20.99
N HIS A 9 -22.58 -5.35 19.72
CA HIS A 9 -22.66 -4.41 18.60
C HIS A 9 -24.13 -4.13 18.27
N ARG A 10 -24.60 -2.89 18.50
CA ARG A 10 -25.77 -2.35 17.78
C ARG A 10 -25.34 -1.17 16.93
N SER A 11 -25.73 -1.25 15.67
CA SER A 11 -25.32 -0.41 14.55
C SER A 11 -26.05 0.93 14.51
N TRP A 12 -25.44 1.86 13.75
CA TRP A 12 -25.92 3.15 13.23
C TRP A 12 -25.40 4.40 13.96
N PHE A 13 -24.35 5.03 13.41
CA PHE A 13 -24.22 6.49 13.33
C PHE A 13 -23.34 6.89 12.12
N SER A 14 -23.80 7.90 11.38
CA SER A 14 -23.08 8.59 10.31
C SER A 14 -22.31 9.77 10.92
N SER A 15 -21.02 9.92 10.59
CA SER A 15 -20.20 11.07 11.02
C SER A 15 -19.68 11.83 9.80
N SER A 16 -19.95 13.12 9.73
CA SER A 16 -19.35 14.05 8.75
C SER A 16 -18.27 14.90 9.43
N VAL A 17 -17.07 14.93 8.87
CA VAL A 17 -15.96 15.78 9.31
C VAL A 17 -15.97 17.07 8.48
N ARG A 18 -16.04 18.25 9.13
CA ARG A 18 -15.83 19.55 8.45
C ARG A 18 -14.54 20.21 8.93
N ARG A 19 -13.69 20.54 7.95
CA ARG A 19 -12.62 21.56 7.87
C ARG A 19 -11.59 21.57 9.02
N ILE A 20 -10.35 21.21 8.66
CA ILE A 20 -9.14 21.45 9.46
C ILE A 20 -8.52 22.77 8.98
N THR A 21 -8.42 23.77 9.86
CA THR A 21 -7.64 25.00 9.62
C THR A 21 -6.35 24.89 10.43
N ARG A 22 -5.20 25.05 9.78
CA ARG A 22 -3.87 25.01 10.41
C ARG A 22 -3.41 26.46 10.59
N GLU A 23 -3.37 26.97 11.82
CA GLU A 23 -2.60 28.17 12.14
C GLU A 23 -1.19 27.75 12.52
N SER A 24 -0.19 28.33 11.84
CA SER A 24 1.23 28.13 12.09
C SER A 24 1.83 29.48 12.41
N THR A 25 2.01 29.78 13.69
CA THR A 25 2.74 30.97 14.14
C THR A 25 4.24 30.75 13.94
N PHE A 26 4.82 31.50 13.00
CA PHE A 26 6.26 31.53 12.74
C PHE A 26 6.92 32.53 13.69
N VAL A 27 7.88 32.08 14.49
CA VAL A 27 8.74 32.94 15.32
C VAL A 27 10.16 32.85 14.78
N PRO A 28 10.72 33.90 14.17
CA PRO A 28 12.12 33.91 13.76
C PRO A 28 13.05 34.18 14.96
N ASP A 29 14.14 33.43 15.03
CA ASP A 29 15.21 33.53 16.02
C ASP A 29 16.18 34.68 15.67
N PRO A 30 16.41 35.68 16.55
CA PRO A 30 17.16 36.88 16.20
C PRO A 30 18.69 36.78 16.31
N ASN A 31 19.29 35.62 16.59
CA ASN A 31 20.74 35.53 16.86
C ASN A 31 21.51 34.50 16.03
N SER A 32 21.50 34.62 14.71
CA SER A 32 22.42 33.85 13.85
C SER A 32 23.26 34.76 12.96
N SER A 33 24.43 35.16 13.49
CA SER A 33 25.49 35.86 12.77
C SER A 33 26.70 34.95 12.55
N ARG A 34 27.06 34.79 11.27
CA ARG A 34 28.40 34.50 10.68
C ARG A 34 29.40 33.64 11.47
N ASN A 35 29.87 32.54 10.88
CA ASN A 35 31.25 32.47 10.32
C ASN A 35 31.50 31.22 9.46
N ARG A 36 32.50 31.36 8.58
CA ARG A 36 33.00 30.42 7.57
C ARG A 36 34.01 29.42 8.17
N ASP A 37 34.23 28.35 7.41
CA ASP A 37 35.36 27.40 7.41
C ASP A 37 35.33 26.13 8.29
N GLN A 38 35.82 25.06 7.64
CA GLN A 38 36.30 23.75 8.13
C GLN A 38 35.34 22.55 8.20
N GLY A 39 35.74 21.49 7.48
CA GLY A 39 35.82 20.14 8.06
C GLY A 39 34.71 19.16 7.66
N TYR A 40 34.95 18.41 6.58
CA TYR A 40 34.19 17.20 6.25
C TYR A 40 34.48 16.10 7.29
N LYS A 41 33.60 15.91 8.27
CA LYS A 41 33.46 14.67 9.05
C LYS A 41 31.97 14.42 9.29
N ASN A 42 31.39 13.50 8.52
CA ASN A 42 29.98 13.17 8.60
C ASN A 42 29.77 12.05 9.64
N THR A 43 29.50 12.44 10.88
CA THR A 43 28.94 11.57 11.92
C THR A 43 27.43 11.70 11.96
N LYS A 44 26.77 10.54 12.10
CA LYS A 44 25.33 10.31 12.34
C LYS A 44 24.64 11.41 13.15
N GLY A 45 23.50 11.88 12.65
CA GLY A 45 22.51 12.66 13.41
C GLY A 45 21.10 12.21 13.06
N LEU A 46 20.48 11.41 13.94
CA LEU A 46 19.05 11.18 13.93
C LEU A 46 18.34 12.51 14.24
N ALA A 47 17.54 13.02 13.31
CA ALA A 47 16.61 14.11 13.59
C ALA A 47 15.41 13.55 14.37
N GLY A 48 15.30 13.93 15.64
CA GLY A 48 14.13 13.68 16.46
C GLY A 48 12.95 14.54 16.01
N ILE A 49 11.80 13.91 15.75
CA ILE A 49 10.54 14.59 15.51
C ILE A 49 9.95 14.95 16.88
N LYS A 50 9.86 16.24 17.20
CA LYS A 50 9.08 16.70 18.37
C LYS A 50 7.59 16.58 18.02
N THR A 51 6.91 15.64 18.67
CA THR A 51 5.46 15.44 18.58
C THR A 51 4.75 16.65 19.19
N GLY A 52 4.19 17.52 18.35
CA GLY A 52 3.24 18.54 18.80
C GLY A 52 1.92 17.87 19.17
N GLU A 53 1.34 18.30 20.30
CA GLU A 53 0.06 17.84 20.81
C GLU A 53 -1.05 18.23 19.82
N LEU A 54 -1.74 17.23 19.27
CA LEU A 54 -2.79 17.40 18.26
C LEU A 54 -4.13 17.22 18.97
N SER A 55 -4.75 18.33 19.36
CA SER A 55 -6.09 18.34 19.95
C SER A 55 -7.14 18.18 18.85
N ILE A 56 -7.90 17.08 18.89
CA ILE A 56 -9.06 16.85 18.02
C ILE A 56 -10.31 16.95 18.88
N GLU A 57 -11.15 17.92 18.60
CA GLU A 57 -12.45 18.09 19.26
C GLU A 57 -13.51 17.31 18.46
N ILE A 58 -14.00 16.20 19.04
CA ILE A 58 -15.08 15.41 18.45
C ILE A 58 -16.36 15.76 19.22
N GLN A 59 -17.26 16.52 18.60
CA GLN A 59 -18.59 16.78 19.16
C GLN A 59 -19.50 15.58 18.91
N THR A 60 -19.72 14.78 19.96
CA THR A 60 -20.76 13.75 19.97
C THR A 60 -22.11 14.43 20.22
N ILE A 61 -22.98 14.42 19.22
CA ILE A 61 -24.37 14.86 19.38
C ILE A 61 -25.13 13.70 20.02
N CYS A 62 -25.13 13.65 21.36
CA CYS A 62 -26.18 13.08 22.24
C CYS A 62 -25.64 12.98 23.68
N GLY A 63 -26.10 13.86 24.57
CA GLY A 63 -25.88 13.77 26.02
C GLY A 63 -24.57 14.40 26.51
N HIS A 64 -24.67 15.31 27.47
CA HIS A 64 -23.58 16.11 28.04
C HIS A 64 -22.55 15.29 28.86
N GLY A 65 -21.77 14.44 28.20
CA GLY A 65 -20.60 13.79 28.75
C GLY A 65 -19.35 14.21 27.96
N VAL A 66 -18.47 15.01 28.56
CA VAL A 66 -17.16 15.32 27.97
C VAL A 66 -16.26 14.10 28.13
N ILE A 67 -16.13 13.30 27.07
CA ILE A 67 -15.17 12.19 27.05
C ILE A 67 -13.80 12.76 26.69
N LYS A 68 -12.89 12.82 27.66
CA LYS A 68 -11.48 13.15 27.41
C LYS A 68 -10.78 11.94 26.80
N ILE A 69 -10.62 11.94 25.48
CA ILE A 69 -9.87 10.90 24.77
C ILE A 69 -8.40 11.30 24.77
N SER A 70 -7.51 10.52 25.40
CA SER A 70 -6.08 10.80 25.39
C SER A 70 -5.48 10.58 23.99
N GLY A 71 -4.42 11.32 23.65
CA GLY A 71 -3.83 11.30 22.30
C GLY A 71 -3.41 9.92 21.79
N ALA A 72 -3.06 8.98 22.68
CA ALA A 72 -2.73 7.60 22.31
C ALA A 72 -3.94 6.82 21.76
N ALA A 73 -5.14 7.05 22.32
CA ALA A 73 -6.35 6.37 21.87
C ALA A 73 -6.82 6.90 20.50
N VAL A 74 -6.56 8.18 20.19
CA VAL A 74 -6.84 8.76 18.86
C VAL A 74 -5.92 8.17 17.78
N VAL A 75 -4.64 7.93 18.09
CA VAL A 75 -3.72 7.24 17.17
C VAL A 75 -4.16 5.78 16.93
N ALA A 76 -4.65 5.08 17.95
CA ALA A 76 -5.15 3.72 17.81
C ALA A 76 -6.45 3.64 16.98
N LEU A 77 -7.35 4.63 17.13
CA LEU A 77 -8.60 4.70 16.38
C LEU A 77 -8.35 5.01 14.88
N LEU A 78 -7.39 5.88 14.57
CA LEU A 78 -6.98 6.18 13.19
C LEU A 78 -6.17 5.07 12.52
N ALA A 79 -5.53 4.20 13.30
CA ALA A 79 -4.81 3.02 12.80
C ALA A 79 -5.76 1.86 12.41
N SER A 80 -7.04 1.95 12.75
CA SER A 80 -8.00 0.88 12.55
C SER A 80 -8.75 1.08 11.24
N THR A 81 -8.43 0.25 10.23
CA THR A 81 -9.23 -0.14 9.04
C THR A 81 -8.56 -0.01 7.66
N THR A 82 -7.25 0.24 7.54
CA THR A 82 -6.58 -0.09 6.27
C THR A 82 -6.49 -1.61 6.18
N THR A 83 -7.39 -2.25 5.44
CA THR A 83 -7.22 -3.65 5.06
C THR A 83 -5.86 -3.77 4.40
N ALA A 84 -4.97 -4.55 5.02
CA ALA A 84 -3.65 -4.80 4.45
C ALA A 84 -3.87 -5.45 3.07
N LEU A 85 -3.29 -4.86 2.03
CA LEU A 85 -3.27 -5.45 0.70
C LEU A 85 -2.60 -6.83 0.83
N ASP A 86 -3.35 -7.89 0.54
CA ASP A 86 -2.86 -9.28 0.54
C ASP A 86 -3.14 -9.93 -0.82
N TRP A 87 -2.32 -10.91 -1.18
CA TRP A 87 -2.54 -11.71 -2.37
C TRP A 87 -3.73 -12.65 -2.16
N GLY A 88 -4.72 -12.59 -3.06
CA GLY A 88 -5.77 -13.59 -3.14
C GLY A 88 -5.28 -14.81 -3.91
N CYS A 89 -4.83 -15.85 -3.20
CA CYS A 89 -4.27 -17.08 -3.78
C CYS A 89 -5.24 -18.27 -3.67
N ASN A 90 -5.32 -19.07 -4.73
CA ASN A 90 -6.24 -20.21 -4.80
C ASN A 90 -5.55 -21.59 -4.79
N ARG A 91 -4.21 -21.62 -4.79
CA ARG A 91 -3.40 -22.84 -4.78
C ARG A 91 -2.22 -22.71 -3.83
N PRO A 92 -1.69 -23.80 -3.25
CA PRO A 92 -0.45 -23.77 -2.49
C PRO A 92 0.80 -24.03 -3.37
N GLY A 93 1.96 -23.79 -2.78
CA GLY A 93 3.28 -24.14 -3.32
C GLY A 93 3.86 -23.15 -4.33
N GLY A 94 3.57 -21.85 -4.24
CA GLY A 94 4.09 -20.84 -5.17
C GLY A 94 5.43 -20.23 -4.78
N GLY A 95 6.31 -20.92 -4.06
CA GLY A 95 7.72 -20.51 -3.92
C GLY A 95 8.03 -19.28 -3.04
N GLY A 96 7.04 -18.61 -2.44
CA GLY A 96 7.30 -17.56 -1.44
C GLY A 96 7.66 -16.18 -2.00
N HIS A 97 7.85 -15.23 -1.08
CA HIS A 97 8.20 -13.84 -1.39
C HIS A 97 9.49 -13.69 -2.19
N ASP A 98 10.50 -14.51 -1.90
CA ASP A 98 11.79 -14.43 -2.58
C ASP A 98 11.68 -14.83 -4.05
N THR A 99 10.88 -15.85 -4.35
CA THR A 99 10.60 -16.25 -5.74
C THR A 99 9.82 -15.15 -6.46
N LEU A 100 8.82 -14.55 -5.82
CA LEU A 100 8.12 -13.38 -6.36
C LEU A 100 9.09 -12.23 -6.69
N LYS A 101 10.01 -11.88 -5.79
CA LYS A 101 11.00 -10.81 -6.03
C LYS A 101 11.93 -11.13 -7.20
N LYS A 102 12.35 -12.39 -7.34
CA LYS A 102 13.20 -12.85 -8.46
C LYS A 102 12.46 -12.73 -9.80
N VAL A 103 11.25 -13.26 -9.88
CA VAL A 103 10.44 -13.24 -11.12
C VAL A 103 10.03 -11.80 -11.47
N HIS A 104 9.72 -10.95 -10.49
CA HIS A 104 9.51 -9.52 -10.69
C HIS A 104 10.73 -8.83 -11.31
N SER A 105 11.94 -9.12 -10.83
CA SER A 105 13.16 -8.56 -11.42
C SER A 105 13.31 -8.96 -12.89
N GLN A 106 13.01 -10.22 -13.23
CA GLN A 106 13.03 -10.67 -14.62
C GLN A 106 11.94 -10.00 -15.46
N PHE A 107 10.76 -9.79 -14.89
CA PHE A 107 9.69 -9.03 -15.55
C PHE A 107 10.15 -7.63 -15.95
N ASN A 108 10.81 -6.91 -15.04
CA ASN A 108 11.35 -5.58 -15.33
C ASN A 108 12.45 -5.61 -16.40
N LYS A 109 13.28 -6.67 -16.45
CA LYS A 109 14.27 -6.83 -17.54
C LYS A 109 13.59 -7.06 -18.89
N LEU A 110 12.50 -7.83 -18.91
CA LEU A 110 11.81 -8.22 -20.14
C LEU A 110 10.90 -7.13 -20.69
N PHE A 111 10.22 -6.37 -19.84
CA PHE A 111 9.22 -5.37 -20.24
C PHE A 111 9.62 -3.92 -19.94
N GLY A 112 10.76 -3.72 -19.27
CA GLY A 112 11.20 -2.41 -18.78
C GLY A 112 10.60 -2.05 -17.42
N GLU A 113 11.21 -1.07 -16.78
CA GLU A 113 10.74 -0.51 -15.49
C GLU A 113 9.67 0.56 -15.66
N SER A 114 9.54 1.10 -16.87
CA SER A 114 8.50 2.06 -17.22
C SER A 114 7.10 1.46 -17.05
N ARG A 115 6.14 2.34 -16.74
CA ARG A 115 4.73 2.01 -16.65
C ARG A 115 4.24 1.48 -17.99
N LEU A 116 3.52 0.36 -17.97
CA LEU A 116 3.01 -0.25 -19.19
C LEU A 116 1.67 0.36 -19.60
N ASN A 117 1.54 0.65 -20.90
CA ASN A 117 0.26 0.98 -21.50
C ASN A 117 -0.39 -0.32 -21.99
N ILE A 118 -1.44 -0.77 -21.30
CA ILE A 118 -1.96 -2.13 -21.43
C ILE A 118 -3.31 -2.09 -22.15
N ALA A 119 -3.38 -2.73 -23.32
CA ALA A 119 -4.60 -2.79 -24.13
C ALA A 119 -5.76 -3.49 -23.37
N PRO A 120 -7.00 -3.36 -23.85
CA PRO A 120 -8.15 -4.06 -23.25
C PRO A 120 -7.92 -5.57 -23.21
N ASN A 121 -8.25 -6.20 -22.08
CA ASN A 121 -8.13 -7.65 -21.90
C ASN A 121 -6.74 -8.24 -22.22
N GLN A 122 -5.69 -7.43 -22.15
CA GLN A 122 -4.31 -7.86 -22.39
C GLN A 122 -3.57 -8.08 -21.08
N CYS A 123 -2.69 -9.09 -21.06
CA CYS A 123 -1.70 -9.30 -20.02
C CYS A 123 -0.27 -9.20 -20.56
N TYR A 124 0.61 -8.58 -19.79
CA TYR A 124 2.07 -8.72 -19.94
C TYR A 124 2.54 -9.71 -18.88
N VAL A 125 3.20 -10.79 -19.27
CA VAL A 125 3.56 -11.89 -18.38
C VAL A 125 5.00 -12.34 -18.63
N ALA A 126 5.81 -12.39 -17.58
CA ALA A 126 7.12 -13.02 -17.58
C ALA A 126 7.00 -14.47 -17.08
N LYS A 127 7.53 -15.42 -17.83
CA LYS A 127 7.70 -16.83 -17.45
C LYS A 127 9.15 -17.08 -17.08
N CYS A 128 9.42 -17.35 -15.80
CA CYS A 128 10.76 -17.50 -15.27
C CYS A 128 10.78 -18.45 -14.08
N HIS A 129 11.76 -19.36 -14.02
CA HIS A 129 11.97 -20.27 -12.87
C HIS A 129 10.69 -21.04 -12.48
N ASP A 130 9.96 -21.59 -13.46
CA ASP A 130 8.66 -22.26 -13.28
C ASP A 130 7.54 -21.42 -12.66
N HIS A 131 7.68 -20.10 -12.68
CA HIS A 131 6.71 -19.14 -12.17
C HIS A 131 6.37 -18.08 -13.23
N TYR A 132 5.17 -17.54 -13.08
CA TYR A 132 4.67 -16.38 -13.79
C TYR A 132 4.59 -15.20 -12.84
N PHE A 133 5.03 -14.04 -13.32
CA PHE A 133 4.66 -12.74 -12.78
C PHE A 133 4.16 -11.87 -13.92
N GLY A 134 3.11 -11.10 -13.68
CA GLY A 134 2.56 -10.26 -14.73
C GLY A 134 1.53 -9.26 -14.26
N VAL A 135 1.11 -8.44 -15.21
CA VAL A 135 0.09 -7.41 -15.04
C VAL A 135 -0.93 -7.55 -16.17
N CYS A 136 -2.20 -7.54 -15.79
CA CYS A 136 -3.33 -7.69 -16.70
C CYS A 136 -4.25 -6.50 -16.60
N ASN A 137 -4.72 -6.02 -17.75
CA ASN A 137 -5.83 -5.10 -17.83
C ASN A 137 -7.13 -5.87 -18.05
N ARG A 138 -8.07 -5.77 -17.11
CA ARG A 138 -9.40 -6.40 -17.18
C ARG A 138 -10.50 -5.45 -17.63
N SER A 139 -10.20 -4.21 -18.04
CA SER A 139 -11.19 -3.31 -18.63
C SER A 139 -11.34 -3.51 -20.13
N SER A 140 -12.44 -2.97 -20.66
CA SER A 140 -12.73 -2.87 -22.09
C SER A 140 -11.95 -1.75 -22.80
N TYR A 141 -11.21 -0.92 -22.07
CA TYR A 141 -10.39 0.17 -22.59
C TYR A 141 -8.94 0.06 -22.11
N THR A 142 -8.02 0.71 -22.82
CA THR A 142 -6.59 0.75 -22.51
C THR A 142 -6.33 1.43 -21.18
N GLN A 143 -5.45 0.86 -20.36
CA GLN A 143 -5.08 1.38 -19.04
C GLN A 143 -3.58 1.55 -18.95
N LEU A 144 -3.16 2.71 -18.46
CA LEU A 144 -1.78 2.92 -18.05
C LEU A 144 -1.61 2.41 -16.62
N GLU A 145 -0.71 1.44 -16.43
CA GLU A 145 -0.33 0.93 -15.11
C GLU A 145 -0.06 2.08 -14.13
N ARG A 146 -0.58 2.03 -12.91
CA ARG A 146 -0.38 3.12 -11.94
C ARG A 146 1.04 3.08 -11.36
N SER A 147 1.61 4.27 -11.15
CA SER A 147 2.97 4.39 -10.60
C SER A 147 3.06 3.74 -9.21
N GLY A 148 4.09 2.90 -9.01
CA GLY A 148 4.36 2.24 -7.73
C GLY A 148 3.58 0.95 -7.49
N ASP A 149 2.47 0.69 -8.18
CA ASP A 149 1.62 -0.49 -7.95
C ASP A 149 2.38 -1.81 -8.18
N ARG A 150 3.26 -1.86 -9.18
CA ARG A 150 4.11 -3.03 -9.44
C ARG A 150 5.03 -3.34 -8.26
N ASN A 151 5.59 -2.30 -7.65
CA ASN A 151 6.44 -2.43 -6.47
C ASN A 151 5.62 -2.81 -5.23
N VAL A 152 4.38 -2.35 -5.12
CA VAL A 152 3.45 -2.83 -4.08
C VAL A 152 3.22 -4.33 -4.26
N ALA A 153 2.92 -4.78 -5.48
CA ALA A 153 2.74 -6.20 -5.78
C ALA A 153 3.98 -7.03 -5.42
N ARG A 154 5.17 -6.57 -5.82
CA ARG A 154 6.46 -7.19 -5.43
C ARG A 154 6.62 -7.31 -3.91
N ASN A 155 6.20 -6.30 -3.15
CA ASN A 155 6.47 -6.19 -1.72
C ASN A 155 5.39 -6.83 -0.84
N THR A 156 4.22 -7.13 -1.37
CA THR A 156 3.21 -7.94 -0.70
C THR A 156 3.60 -9.41 -0.78
N ASP A 157 3.68 -10.11 0.35
CA ASP A 157 4.09 -11.51 0.41
C ASP A 157 2.92 -12.45 0.01
N PRO A 158 3.04 -13.27 -1.06
CA PRO A 158 2.02 -14.26 -1.41
C PRO A 158 2.01 -15.47 -0.47
N LYS A 159 2.87 -15.48 0.55
CA LYS A 159 3.13 -16.62 1.45
C LYS A 159 3.53 -17.81 0.59
N SER A 160 3.05 -19.01 0.92
CA SER A 160 3.22 -20.19 0.07
C SER A 160 2.22 -20.27 -1.10
N GLY A 161 1.47 -19.21 -1.41
CA GLY A 161 0.37 -19.23 -2.38
C GLY A 161 0.81 -19.22 -3.85
N SER A 162 -0.02 -19.80 -4.71
CA SER A 162 0.06 -19.82 -6.17
C SER A 162 -1.33 -19.55 -6.77
N PHE A 163 -1.39 -19.29 -8.07
CA PHE A 163 -2.57 -18.76 -8.75
C PHE A 163 -3.16 -17.56 -7.99
N CYS A 164 -2.27 -16.60 -7.69
CA CYS A 164 -2.53 -15.42 -6.89
C CYS A 164 -2.91 -14.22 -7.76
N GLY A 165 -3.78 -13.37 -7.24
CA GLY A 165 -4.13 -12.08 -7.80
C GLY A 165 -4.06 -10.96 -6.76
N LEU A 166 -3.55 -9.79 -7.16
CA LEU A 166 -3.51 -8.60 -6.32
C LEU A 166 -3.97 -7.38 -7.12
N THR A 167 -4.81 -6.56 -6.49
CA THR A 167 -5.25 -5.25 -7.01
C THR A 167 -4.86 -4.17 -6.00
N PRO A 168 -3.76 -3.43 -6.21
CA PRO A 168 -3.18 -2.52 -5.20
C PRO A 168 -4.00 -1.28 -4.82
N SER A 169 -5.21 -1.09 -5.36
CA SER A 169 -6.00 0.16 -5.17
C SER A 169 -6.33 0.45 -3.70
N ARG A 170 -5.69 1.52 -3.17
CA ARG A 170 -5.88 2.06 -1.81
C ARG A 170 -6.88 3.22 -1.71
N SER A 171 -7.66 3.54 -2.76
CA SER A 171 -8.49 4.76 -2.77
C SER A 171 -9.74 4.59 -3.64
N GLY A 172 -10.82 4.10 -3.06
CA GLY A 172 -12.22 4.32 -3.48
C GLY A 172 -12.68 3.92 -4.89
N GLY A 173 -11.82 3.40 -5.77
CA GLY A 173 -12.15 3.08 -7.16
C GLY A 173 -11.69 1.68 -7.57
N ALA A 174 -12.51 1.03 -8.40
CA ALA A 174 -12.19 -0.26 -9.02
C ALA A 174 -10.98 -0.09 -9.95
N SER A 175 -9.83 -0.67 -9.59
CA SER A 175 -8.74 -0.83 -10.55
C SER A 175 -8.98 -2.08 -11.39
N TYR A 176 -8.96 -1.90 -12.70
CA TYR A 176 -9.00 -2.98 -13.66
C TYR A 176 -7.60 -3.57 -13.94
N ILE A 177 -6.55 -2.92 -13.43
CA ILE A 177 -5.20 -3.47 -13.42
C ILE A 177 -5.08 -4.47 -12.27
N LYS A 178 -4.77 -5.72 -12.63
CA LYS A 178 -4.56 -6.83 -11.71
C LYS A 178 -3.18 -7.43 -11.92
N TYR A 179 -2.43 -7.57 -10.84
CA TYR A 179 -1.17 -8.31 -10.83
C TYR A 179 -1.44 -9.78 -10.57
N ILE A 180 -0.61 -10.62 -11.15
CA ILE A 180 -0.71 -12.07 -11.09
C ILE A 180 0.63 -12.67 -10.66
N TYR A 181 0.57 -13.70 -9.83
CA TYR A 181 1.71 -14.50 -9.45
C TYR A 181 1.28 -15.96 -9.33
N SER A 182 1.97 -16.87 -10.03
CA SER A 182 1.55 -18.28 -10.07
C SER A 182 2.69 -19.18 -10.51
N ARG A 183 2.67 -20.45 -10.15
CA ARG A 183 3.45 -21.45 -10.90
C ARG A 183 2.91 -21.61 -12.31
N VAL A 184 3.79 -22.04 -13.20
CA VAL A 184 3.46 -22.32 -14.61
C VAL A 184 2.37 -23.38 -14.75
N LYS A 185 2.40 -24.42 -13.90
CA LYS A 185 1.42 -25.52 -13.96
C LYS A 185 0.04 -25.17 -13.40
N ASP A 186 -0.09 -24.08 -12.64
CA ASP A 186 -1.33 -23.74 -11.95
C ASP A 186 -2.22 -22.77 -12.76
N VAL A 187 -1.71 -22.20 -13.87
CA VAL A 187 -2.44 -21.25 -14.70
C VAL A 187 -1.99 -21.34 -16.17
N SER A 188 -2.93 -21.16 -17.09
CA SER A 188 -2.65 -20.99 -18.51
C SER A 188 -2.89 -19.54 -18.93
N PHE A 189 -1.95 -18.97 -19.68
CA PHE A 189 -2.10 -17.66 -20.33
C PHE A 189 -2.36 -17.81 -21.83
N SER A 190 -3.21 -18.75 -22.23
CA SER A 190 -3.65 -18.88 -23.62
C SER A 190 -4.60 -17.74 -23.98
N GLY A 191 -4.18 -16.85 -24.88
CA GLY A 191 -5.02 -15.79 -25.43
C GLY A 191 -4.24 -14.96 -26.45
N PRO A 192 -4.84 -14.55 -27.57
CA PRO A 192 -4.13 -13.90 -28.67
C PRO A 192 -3.53 -12.55 -28.28
N ASN A 193 -4.08 -11.90 -27.25
CA ASN A 193 -3.68 -10.55 -26.85
C ASN A 193 -2.59 -10.52 -25.77
N ASN A 194 -2.20 -11.67 -25.21
CA ASN A 194 -1.23 -11.72 -24.13
C ASN A 194 0.20 -11.65 -24.66
N SER A 195 0.99 -10.74 -24.10
CA SER A 195 2.44 -10.67 -24.34
C SER A 195 3.16 -11.50 -23.29
N ILE A 196 3.50 -12.74 -23.63
CA ILE A 196 4.28 -13.63 -22.77
C ILE A 196 5.73 -13.61 -23.21
N ARG A 197 6.65 -13.27 -22.30
CA ARG A 197 8.09 -13.34 -22.51
C ARG A 197 8.70 -14.36 -21.56
N VAL A 198 9.67 -15.12 -22.07
CA VAL A 198 10.35 -16.18 -21.32
C VAL A 198 11.75 -15.69 -20.97
N CYS A 199 12.19 -15.93 -19.73
CA CYS A 199 13.60 -16.03 -19.40
C CYS A 199 13.97 -17.52 -19.26
#